data_AF-A0A6N9V9C2-F1
#
_entry.id   AF-A0A6N9V9C2-F1
#
_cell.length_a   1.000
_cell.length_b   1.000
_cell.length_c   1.000
_cell.angle_alpha   90.00
_cell.angle_beta   90.00
_cell.angle_gamma   90.00
#
_symmetry.space_group_name_H-M   'P 1'
#
loop_
_entity.id
_entity.type
_entity.pdbx_description
1 polymer ?
#
loop_
_entity_poly.entity_id
_entity_poly.type
_entity_poly.pdbx_seq_one_letter_code
_entity_poly.pdbx_strand_id
1 'polypeptide(L)' 'PVTTENGTYKIVQGLEINDFSRARIDASVQELAEERDAVRALGLI' A
#
# COMPACT_ATOMS: atom_id res chain seq x y z
N PRO A 1 6.38 -2.15 -5.76
CA PRO A 1 7.85 -2.31 -5.76
C PRO A 1 8.52 -0.95 -5.93
N VAL A 2 9.76 -0.80 -5.46
CA VAL A 2 10.52 0.46 -5.56
C VAL A 2 11.93 0.21 -6.08
N THR A 3 12.52 1.21 -6.72
CA THR A 3 13.96 1.34 -6.91
C THR A 3 14.50 2.42 -5.96
N THR A 4 15.78 2.33 -5.60
CA THR A 4 16.44 3.30 -4.74
C THR A 4 17.65 3.91 -5.43
N GLU A 5 17.80 5.22 -5.32
CA GLU A 5 18.91 5.97 -5.93
C GLU A 5 19.15 7.26 -5.12
N ASN A 6 20.42 7.58 -4.84
CA ASN A 6 20.84 8.81 -4.17
C ASN A 6 20.06 9.12 -2.87
N GLY A 7 19.81 8.09 -2.05
CA GLY A 7 19.08 8.24 -0.78
C GLY A 7 17.56 8.42 -0.91
N THR A 8 17.00 8.29 -2.12
CA THR A 8 15.57 8.40 -2.38
C THR A 8 15.00 7.09 -2.94
N TYR A 9 13.73 6.82 -2.69
CA TYR A 9 13.00 5.71 -3.32
C TYR A 9 12.00 6.22 -4.35
N LYS A 10 11.75 5.43 -5.39
CA LYS A 10 10.75 5.69 -6.42
C LYS A 10 9.91 4.45 -6.65
N ILE A 11 8.58 4.59 -6.66
CA ILE A 11 7.67 3.47 -6.97
C ILE A 11 7.78 3.17 -8.47
N VAL A 12 8.03 1.90 -8.80
CA VAL A 12 8.03 1.43 -10.18
C VAL A 12 6.61 1.54 -10.74
N GLN A 13 6.45 2.34 -11.79
CA GLN A 13 5.18 2.54 -12.49
C GLN A 13 5.05 1.62 -13.70
N GLY A 14 3.83 1.52 -14.25
CA GLY A 14 3.58 0.82 -15.52
C GLY A 14 3.61 -0.71 -15.43
N LEU A 15 3.50 -1.28 -14.23
CA LEU A 15 3.35 -2.72 -14.07
C LEU A 15 1.91 -3.13 -14.34
N GLU A 16 1.72 -4.09 -15.23
CA GLU A 16 0.44 -4.77 -15.37
C GLU A 16 0.17 -5.61 -14.12
N ILE A 17 -1.05 -5.48 -13.60
CA ILE A 17 -1.50 -6.24 -12.43
C ILE A 17 -2.69 -7.07 -12.87
N ASN A 18 -2.50 -8.38 -12.94
CA ASN A 18 -3.57 -9.32 -13.25
C ASN A 18 -4.58 -9.44 -12.09
N ASP A 19 -5.72 -10.07 -12.37
CA ASP A 19 -6.85 -10.15 -11.43
C ASP A 19 -6.49 -10.87 -10.12
N PHE A 20 -5.66 -11.92 -10.20
CA PHE A 20 -5.19 -12.65 -9.01
C PHE A 20 -4.36 -11.76 -8.10
N SER A 21 -3.39 -11.03 -8.66
CA SER A 21 -2.56 -10.10 -7.91
C SER A 21 -3.37 -8.92 -7.38
N ARG A 22 -4.31 -8.39 -8.18
CA ARG A 22 -5.17 -7.27 -7.81
C ARG A 22 -6.00 -7.60 -6.56
N ALA A 23 -6.71 -8.73 -6.57
CA ALA A 23 -7.57 -9.12 -5.45
C ALA A 23 -6.79 -9.26 -4.13
N ARG A 24 -5.54 -9.74 -4.19
CA ARG A 24 -4.68 -9.89 -3.01
C ARG A 24 -4.15 -8.54 -2.51
N ILE A 25 -3.77 -7.65 -3.43
CA ILE A 25 -3.36 -6.28 -3.08
C ILE A 25 -4.54 -5.55 -2.42
N ASP A 26 -5.73 -5.63 -3.00
CA ASP A 26 -6.90 -4.91 -2.49
C ASP A 26 -7.29 -5.41 -1.09
N ALA A 27 -7.19 -6.72 -0.83
CA ALA A 27 -7.42 -7.27 0.51
C ALA A 27 -6.44 -6.71 1.56
N SER A 28 -5.15 -6.64 1.25
CA SER A 28 -4.16 -6.06 2.16
C SER A 28 -4.33 -4.54 2.33
N VAL A 29 -4.73 -3.83 1.27
CA VAL A 29 -5.03 -2.38 1.35
C VAL A 29 -6.23 -2.12 2.26
N GLN A 30 -7.26 -2.98 2.19
CA GLN A 30 -8.43 -2.89 3.06
C GLN A 30 -8.05 -3.08 4.54
N GLU A 31 -7.25 -4.10 4.86
CA GLU A 31 -6.73 -4.33 6.22
C GLU A 31 -5.96 -3.11 6.75
N LEU A 32 -5.05 -2.53 5.95
CA LEU A 32 -4.33 -1.31 6.32
C LEU A 32 -5.25 -0.10 6.54
N ALA A 33 -6.36 -0.01 5.80
CA ALA A 33 -7.34 1.05 5.98
C ALA A 33 -8.08 0.89 7.31
N GLU A 34 -8.43 -0.34 7.69
CA GLU A 34 -9.06 -0.67 8.97
C GLU A 34 -8.13 -0.36 10.15
N GLU A 35 -6.86 -0.74 10.06
CA GLU A 35 -5.86 -0.40 11.08
C GLU A 35 -5.69 1.11 11.24
N ARG A 36 -5.62 1.84 10.12
CA ARG A 36 -5.55 3.31 10.13
C ARG A 36 -6.77 3.92 10.80
N ASP A 37 -7.96 3.41 10.50
CA ASP A 37 -9.20 3.94 11.07
C ASP A 37 -9.33 3.60 12.57
N ALA A 38 -8.80 2.44 13.00
CA ALA A 38 -8.68 2.10 14.41
C ALA A 38 -7.79 3.09 15.17
N VAL A 39 -6.61 3.46 14.66
CA VAL A 39 -5.74 4.44 15.34
C VAL A 39 -6.29 5.87 15.28
N ARG A 40 -7.04 6.23 14.24
CA ARG A 40 -7.81 7.49 14.17
C ARG A 40 -8.88 7.56 15.26
N ALA A 41 -9.62 6.48 15.49
CA ALA A 41 -10.64 6.42 16.53
C ALA A 41 -10.03 6.60 17.94
N LEU A 42 -8.75 6.25 18.12
CA LEU A 42 -7.99 6.50 19.34
C LEU A 42 -7.36 7.91 19.42
N GLY A 43 -7.51 8.74 18.38
CA GLY A 43 -6.94 10.09 18.33
C GLY A 43 -5.41 10.12 18.20
N LEU A 44 -4.81 9.06 17.65
CA LEU A 44 -3.36 8.96 17.49
C LEU A 44 -2.85 9.60 16.19
N ILE A 45 -3.77 9.85 15.23
CA ILE A 45 -3.55 10.58 13.97
C ILE A 45 -4.82 11.33 13.55
#